data_AF-A0A9D4JK20-F1
#
_entry.id   AF-A0A9D4JK20-F1
#
_cell.length_a   1.000
_cell.length_b   1.000
_cell.length_c   1.000
_cell.angle_alpha   90.00
_cell.angle_beta   90.00
_cell.angle_gamma   90.00
#
_symmetry.space_group_name_H-M   'P 1'
#
loop_
_entity.id
_entity.type
_entity.pdbx_description
1 polymer ?
#
loop_
_entity_poly.entity_id
_entity_poly.type
_entity_poly.pdbx_seq_one_letter_code
_entity_poly.pdbx_strand_id
1 'polypeptide(L)'
;MELKDQQMCKLCKIGDITTEINAYKPEVIAFNCSPHVVLILDKFYECQKSFLFRNFWEQRRLFLNTRGLSTEEIVNDVWNPVVKKWRSFGRKMESGELLFRKFEINLGRMFENDEERLTNEIMVLGLDRKTTMDIIESYKNLKKIESSIANAKLILDFKHTFDLHGDFSAVEQISNVCKTC
;
A
#
# COMPACT_ATOMS: atom_id res chain seq x y z
N MET A 1 -47.25 59.40 -21.98
CA MET A 1 -47.19 58.72 -23.29
C MET A 1 -45.77 58.17 -23.45
N GLU A 2 -45.45 57.22 -22.59
CA GLU A 2 -45.34 55.77 -22.91
C GLU A 2 -44.08 55.47 -23.72
N LEU A 3 -43.01 55.20 -22.97
CA LEU A 3 -41.85 54.43 -23.39
C LEU A 3 -42.34 53.07 -23.87
N LYS A 4 -42.19 52.79 -25.16
CA LYS A 4 -42.42 51.45 -25.71
C LYS A 4 -41.26 50.56 -25.31
N ASP A 5 -41.44 49.91 -24.17
CA ASP A 5 -40.82 48.64 -23.82
C ASP A 5 -41.05 47.59 -24.91
N GLN A 6 -40.16 46.59 -24.90
CA GLN A 6 -40.25 45.31 -25.61
C GLN A 6 -39.78 45.26 -27.07
N GLN A 7 -38.46 45.16 -27.24
CA GLN A 7 -37.90 44.22 -28.21
C GLN A 7 -36.53 43.65 -27.79
N MET A 8 -36.38 43.32 -26.50
CA MET A 8 -35.37 42.36 -26.04
C MET A 8 -36.07 41.03 -25.75
N CYS A 9 -36.35 40.24 -26.78
CA CYS A 9 -36.70 38.83 -26.60
C CYS A 9 -36.63 38.05 -27.93
N LYS A 10 -35.44 37.94 -28.51
CA LYS A 10 -35.20 37.02 -29.65
C LYS A 10 -33.90 36.22 -29.58
N LEU A 11 -33.20 36.23 -28.46
CA LEU A 11 -32.00 35.42 -28.27
C LEU A 11 -32.05 34.81 -26.87
N CYS A 12 -32.49 33.55 -26.82
CA CYS A 12 -32.33 32.54 -25.78
C CYS A 12 -33.58 31.65 -25.78
N LYS A 13 -33.79 30.88 -26.85
CA LYS A 13 -34.40 29.57 -26.64
C LYS A 13 -33.36 28.78 -25.86
N ILE A 14 -33.54 28.68 -24.56
CA ILE A 14 -32.88 27.66 -23.75
C ILE A 14 -33.44 26.34 -24.29
N GLY A 15 -32.78 25.77 -25.29
CA GLY A 15 -32.95 24.34 -25.59
C GLY A 15 -32.58 23.58 -24.32
N ASP A 16 -33.24 22.46 -24.04
CA ASP A 16 -32.97 21.62 -22.86
C ASP A 16 -31.46 21.35 -22.71
N ILE A 17 -30.77 22.18 -21.92
CA ILE A 17 -29.32 22.05 -21.64
C ILE A 17 -29.08 20.85 -20.70
N THR A 18 -30.15 20.30 -20.12
CA THR A 18 -30.12 19.18 -19.17
C THR A 18 -29.68 17.85 -19.80
N THR A 19 -29.89 17.64 -21.11
CA THR A 19 -29.44 16.41 -21.79
C THR A 19 -27.98 16.47 -22.22
N GLU A 20 -27.45 17.64 -22.58
CA GLU A 20 -26.05 17.81 -23.00
C GLU A 20 -25.06 17.89 -21.82
N ILE A 21 -25.48 18.40 -20.65
CA ILE A 21 -24.62 18.43 -19.45
C ILE A 21 -24.23 17.01 -19.02
N ASN A 22 -25.14 16.05 -19.14
CA ASN A 22 -24.86 14.64 -18.81
C ASN A 22 -24.01 13.92 -19.87
N ALA A 23 -23.89 14.47 -21.07
CA ALA A 23 -23.04 13.96 -22.15
C ALA A 23 -21.67 14.64 -22.22
N TYR A 24 -21.50 15.78 -21.54
CA TYR A 24 -20.24 16.51 -21.50
C TYR A 24 -19.22 15.78 -20.63
N LYS A 25 -18.23 15.16 -21.28
CA LYS A 25 -17.03 14.66 -20.61
C LYS A 25 -16.01 15.82 -20.56
N PRO A 26 -15.79 16.46 -19.40
CA PRO A 26 -14.80 17.53 -19.33
C PRO A 26 -13.42 16.99 -19.71
N GLU A 27 -12.81 17.60 -20.71
CA GLU A 27 -11.41 17.35 -21.02
C GLU A 27 -10.58 18.08 -19.96
N VAL A 28 -9.94 17.30 -19.07
CA VAL A 28 -9.05 17.85 -18.05
C VAL A 28 -7.75 18.28 -18.74
N ILE A 29 -7.67 19.55 -19.10
CA ILE A 29 -6.45 20.14 -19.66
C ILE A 29 -5.53 20.49 -18.49
N ALA A 30 -4.49 19.67 -18.27
CA ALA A 30 -3.42 19.97 -17.33
C ALA A 30 -2.48 21.03 -17.93
N PHE A 31 -2.82 22.31 -17.76
CA PHE A 31 -2.00 23.42 -18.23
C PHE A 31 -0.60 23.35 -17.59
N ASN A 32 0.45 23.45 -18.42
CA ASN A 32 1.88 23.44 -18.04
C ASN A 32 2.43 22.14 -17.40
N CYS A 33 1.73 21.01 -17.50
CA CYS A 33 2.31 19.71 -17.17
C CYS A 33 2.99 19.09 -18.40
N SER A 34 4.17 18.51 -18.22
CA SER A 34 4.79 17.74 -19.30
C SER A 34 3.93 16.50 -19.62
N PRO A 35 3.91 16.01 -20.88
CA PRO A 35 3.16 14.80 -21.24
C PRO A 35 3.49 13.59 -20.37
N HIS A 36 4.74 13.53 -19.89
CA HIS A 36 5.19 12.47 -18.99
C HIS A 36 4.47 12.51 -17.63
N VAL A 37 4.22 13.70 -17.07
CA VAL A 37 3.47 13.87 -15.82
C VAL A 37 2.02 13.42 -15.99
N VAL A 38 1.39 13.78 -17.12
CA VAL A 38 -0.01 13.40 -17.40
C VAL A 38 -0.17 11.88 -17.43
N LEU A 39 0.76 11.15 -18.06
CA LEU A 39 0.76 9.68 -18.09
C LEU A 39 0.95 9.03 -16.72
N ILE A 40 1.54 9.75 -15.77
CA ILE A 40 1.77 9.28 -14.41
C ILE A 40 0.51 9.46 -13.55
N LEU A 41 -0.29 10.51 -13.79
CA LEU A 41 -1.42 10.87 -12.92
C LEU A 41 -2.43 9.74 -12.75
N ASP A 42 -2.80 9.02 -13.82
CA ASP A 42 -3.73 7.89 -13.73
C ASP A 42 -3.17 6.76 -12.85
N LYS A 43 -1.89 6.43 -13.03
CA LYS A 43 -1.22 5.41 -12.22
C LYS A 43 -1.04 5.87 -10.78
N PHE A 44 -0.74 7.15 -10.58
CA PHE A 44 -0.62 7.74 -9.26
C PHE A 44 -1.94 7.67 -8.51
N TYR A 45 -3.07 7.96 -9.18
CA TYR A 45 -4.40 7.91 -8.58
C TYR A 45 -4.76 6.52 -8.04
N GLU A 46 -4.34 5.46 -8.73
CA GLU A 46 -4.51 4.09 -8.24
C GLU A 46 -3.51 3.74 -7.14
N CYS A 47 -2.23 4.06 -7.33
CA CYS A 47 -1.18 3.77 -6.36
C CYS A 47 -1.39 4.49 -5.02
N GLN A 48 -1.90 5.72 -5.00
CA GLN A 48 -2.10 6.48 -3.76
C GLN A 48 -3.13 5.84 -2.81
N LYS A 49 -3.98 4.92 -3.29
CA LYS A 49 -4.94 4.19 -2.45
C LYS A 49 -4.22 3.18 -1.57
N SER A 50 -3.11 2.62 -2.05
CA SER A 50 -2.27 1.69 -1.31
C SER A 50 -1.58 2.37 -0.13
N PHE A 51 -1.65 1.73 1.03
CA PHE A 51 -0.91 2.17 2.22
C PHE A 51 0.60 2.04 2.04
N LEU A 52 1.07 0.92 1.51
CA LEU A 52 2.48 0.63 1.34
C LEU A 52 3.10 1.65 0.35
N PHE A 53 2.35 2.09 -0.67
CA PHE A 53 2.84 3.05 -1.65
C PHE A 53 3.00 4.41 -0.99
N ARG A 54 1.98 4.85 -0.23
CA ARG A 54 2.05 6.06 0.59
C ARG A 54 3.21 6.01 1.57
N ASN A 55 3.48 4.86 2.19
CA ASN A 55 4.61 4.72 3.11
C ASN A 55 5.96 4.89 2.39
N PHE A 56 6.15 4.29 1.21
CA PHE A 56 7.36 4.49 0.42
C PHE A 56 7.49 5.93 -0.07
N TRP A 57 6.38 6.56 -0.45
CA TRP A 57 6.32 7.97 -0.82
C TRP A 57 6.77 8.87 0.33
N GLU A 58 6.19 8.70 1.52
CA GLU A 58 6.53 9.50 2.70
C GLU A 58 7.99 9.31 3.13
N GLN A 59 8.50 8.08 3.12
CA GLN A 59 9.92 7.83 3.40
C GLN A 59 10.83 8.57 2.41
N ARG A 60 10.44 8.61 1.13
CA ARG A 60 11.21 9.31 0.11
C ARG A 60 11.13 10.83 0.29
N ARG A 61 9.94 11.36 0.60
CA ARG A 61 9.72 12.77 0.92
C ARG A 61 10.59 13.22 2.10
N LEU A 62 10.60 12.44 3.18
CA LEU A 62 11.44 12.70 4.37
C LEU A 62 12.94 12.67 4.03
N PHE A 63 13.38 11.70 3.23
CA PHE A 63 14.78 11.60 2.79
C PHE A 63 15.24 12.84 2.01
N LEU A 64 14.37 13.38 1.17
CA LEU A 64 14.68 14.54 0.34
C LEU A 64 14.61 15.88 1.11
N ASN A 65 14.15 15.88 2.37
CA ASN A 65 14.06 17.03 3.28
C ASN A 65 13.49 18.30 2.60
N THR A 66 12.38 18.13 1.89
CA THR A 66 12.11 18.95 0.69
C THR A 66 11.57 20.34 0.99
N ARG A 67 12.33 21.33 0.49
CA ARG A 67 11.83 22.58 -0.12
C ARG A 67 10.74 22.30 -1.18
N GLY A 68 10.04 23.33 -1.65
CA GLY A 68 9.11 23.17 -2.78
C GLY A 68 9.80 22.55 -4.00
N LEU A 69 9.22 21.47 -4.53
CA LEU A 69 9.72 20.75 -5.71
C LEU A 69 8.92 21.15 -6.95
N SER A 70 9.60 21.20 -8.10
CA SER A 70 8.95 21.29 -9.40
C SER A 70 8.26 19.97 -9.76
N THR A 71 7.34 20.00 -10.72
CA THR A 71 6.64 18.80 -11.20
C THR A 71 7.60 17.74 -11.76
N GLU A 72 8.68 18.17 -12.40
CA GLU A 72 9.70 17.28 -12.96
C GLU A 72 10.58 16.66 -11.87
N GLU A 73 10.95 17.44 -10.85
CA GLU A 73 11.64 16.95 -9.66
C GLU A 73 10.76 15.93 -8.92
N ILE A 74 9.44 16.16 -8.79
CA ILE A 74 8.52 15.17 -8.20
C ILE A 74 8.57 13.85 -8.97
N VAL A 75 8.56 13.89 -10.30
CA VAL A 75 8.62 12.66 -11.11
C VAL A 75 9.95 11.92 -10.94
N ASN A 76 11.06 12.65 -11.05
CA ASN A 76 12.39 12.04 -11.06
C ASN A 76 12.88 11.64 -9.67
N ASP A 77 12.63 12.48 -8.66
CA ASP A 77 13.17 12.30 -7.33
C ASP A 77 12.22 11.58 -6.38
N VAL A 78 10.91 11.61 -6.64
CA VAL A 78 9.91 10.95 -5.78
C VAL A 78 9.27 9.76 -6.49
N TRP A 79 8.51 9.99 -7.57
CA TRP A 79 7.71 8.95 -8.23
C TRP A 79 8.56 7.79 -8.75
N ASN A 80 9.58 8.06 -9.55
CA ASN A 80 10.42 7.02 -10.17
C ASN A 80 11.09 6.11 -9.11
N PRO A 81 11.75 6.64 -8.06
CA PRO A 81 12.28 5.84 -6.97
C PRO A 81 11.22 5.04 -6.22
N VAL A 82 10.07 5.66 -5.92
CA VAL A 82 8.99 5.01 -5.16
C VAL A 82 8.39 3.85 -5.96
N VAL A 83 8.07 4.06 -7.25
CA VAL A 83 7.54 3.00 -8.12
C VAL A 83 8.55 1.88 -8.32
N LYS A 84 9.84 2.20 -8.46
CA LYS A 84 10.90 1.19 -8.53
C LYS A 84 10.95 0.34 -7.26
N LYS A 85 10.88 0.98 -6.08
CA LYS A 85 10.85 0.32 -4.78
C LYS A 85 9.59 -0.54 -4.61
N TRP A 86 8.42 0.01 -4.98
CA TRP A 86 7.12 -0.65 -5.00
C TRP A 86 7.15 -1.95 -5.81
N ARG A 87 7.53 -1.87 -7.09
CA ARG A 87 7.65 -3.04 -7.97
C ARG A 87 8.69 -4.04 -7.49
N SER A 88 9.81 -3.55 -6.96
CA SER A 88 10.82 -4.43 -6.37
C SER A 88 10.31 -5.17 -5.14
N PHE A 89 9.43 -4.55 -4.35
CA PHE A 89 8.82 -5.20 -3.19
C PHE A 89 7.86 -6.30 -3.63
N GLY A 90 6.97 -6.01 -4.59
CA GLY A 90 6.06 -7.01 -5.17
C GLY A 90 6.79 -8.22 -5.75
N ARG A 91 7.82 -8.00 -6.59
CA ARG A 91 8.62 -9.10 -7.17
C ARG A 91 9.32 -9.96 -6.13
N LYS A 92 9.87 -9.36 -5.07
CA LYS A 92 10.51 -10.11 -3.98
C LYS A 92 9.52 -10.91 -3.16
N MET A 93 8.30 -10.40 -3.03
CA MET A 93 7.22 -11.11 -2.37
C MET A 93 6.80 -12.33 -3.19
N GLU A 94 6.64 -12.15 -4.51
CA GLU A 94 6.33 -13.23 -5.45
C GLU A 94 7.41 -14.31 -5.49
N SER A 95 8.69 -13.93 -5.52
CA SER A 95 9.82 -14.86 -5.59
C SER A 95 10.18 -15.51 -4.26
N GLY A 96 9.58 -15.09 -3.14
CA GLY A 96 9.94 -15.55 -1.80
C GLY A 96 11.26 -15.00 -1.26
N GLU A 97 11.92 -14.07 -1.97
CA GLU A 97 13.16 -13.41 -1.51
C GLU A 97 12.91 -12.29 -0.48
N LEU A 98 11.64 -11.95 -0.23
CA LEU A 98 11.29 -10.94 0.74
C LEU A 98 11.51 -11.45 2.17
N LEU A 99 12.52 -10.90 2.84
CA LEU A 99 12.77 -11.17 4.25
C LEU A 99 11.52 -10.91 5.12
N PHE A 100 11.22 -11.83 6.03
CA PHE A 100 10.08 -11.74 6.94
C PHE A 100 10.01 -10.40 7.68
N ARG A 101 11.14 -9.96 8.28
CA ARG A 101 11.24 -8.65 8.95
C ARG A 101 10.85 -7.48 8.04
N LYS A 102 11.15 -7.56 6.73
CA LYS A 102 10.74 -6.51 5.78
C LYS A 102 9.24 -6.56 5.51
N PHE A 103 8.63 -7.73 5.49
CA PHE A 103 7.17 -7.85 5.44
C PHE A 103 6.54 -7.22 6.69
N GLU A 104 7.00 -7.58 7.89
CA GLU A 104 6.47 -7.06 9.16
C GLU A 104 6.53 -5.53 9.26
N ILE A 105 7.69 -4.95 8.95
CA ILE A 105 7.89 -3.49 9.03
C ILE A 105 6.91 -2.74 8.13
N ASN A 106 6.55 -3.32 6.99
CA ASN A 106 5.77 -2.64 5.97
C ASN A 106 4.28 -2.98 5.99
N LEU A 107 3.92 -4.20 6.41
CA LEU A 107 2.55 -4.74 6.33
C LEU A 107 2.07 -5.39 7.64
N GLY A 108 2.93 -5.60 8.63
CA GLY A 108 2.61 -6.35 9.85
C GLY A 108 1.42 -5.79 10.63
N ARG A 109 1.28 -4.46 10.73
CA ARG A 109 0.13 -3.82 11.38
C ARG A 109 -1.21 -4.11 10.67
N MET A 110 -1.20 -4.31 9.36
CA MET A 110 -2.43 -4.64 8.63
C MET A 110 -2.85 -6.07 8.90
N PHE A 111 -1.87 -6.97 8.93
CA PHE A 111 -2.09 -8.38 9.22
C PHE A 111 -2.80 -8.62 10.58
N GLU A 112 -2.41 -7.88 11.62
CA GLU A 112 -2.98 -8.05 12.96
C GLU A 112 -4.42 -7.54 13.09
N ASN A 113 -4.83 -6.58 12.25
CA ASN A 113 -6.07 -5.84 12.42
C ASN A 113 -7.13 -6.18 11.36
N ASP A 114 -6.71 -6.49 10.12
CA ASP A 114 -7.62 -6.63 8.98
C ASP A 114 -6.95 -7.40 7.82
N GLU A 115 -7.23 -8.70 7.75
CA GLU A 115 -6.70 -9.60 6.71
C GLU A 115 -7.24 -9.28 5.31
N GLU A 116 -8.48 -8.81 5.20
CA GLU A 116 -9.06 -8.45 3.91
C GLU A 116 -8.34 -7.22 3.34
N ARG A 117 -8.10 -6.22 4.18
CA ARG A 117 -7.32 -5.04 3.80
C ARG A 117 -5.89 -5.40 3.42
N LEU A 118 -5.25 -6.32 4.14
CA LEU A 118 -3.92 -6.83 3.76
C LEU A 118 -3.95 -7.52 2.39
N THR A 119 -4.95 -8.37 2.16
CA THR A 119 -5.13 -9.08 0.88
C THR A 119 -5.24 -8.09 -0.27
N ASN A 120 -6.11 -7.08 -0.13
CA ASN A 120 -6.27 -6.03 -1.12
C ASN A 120 -4.98 -5.25 -1.33
N GLU A 121 -4.26 -4.92 -0.26
CA GLU A 121 -2.98 -4.21 -0.33
C GLU A 121 -1.91 -4.98 -1.11
N ILE A 122 -1.83 -6.30 -0.90
CA ILE A 122 -0.90 -7.18 -1.61
C ILE A 122 -1.31 -7.32 -3.08
N MET A 123 -2.61 -7.47 -3.38
CA MET A 123 -3.09 -7.56 -4.76
C MET A 123 -2.79 -6.29 -5.57
N VAL A 124 -2.74 -5.10 -4.95
CA VAL A 124 -2.34 -3.84 -5.62
C VAL A 124 -0.88 -3.87 -6.10
N LEU A 125 -0.04 -4.79 -5.60
CA LEU A 125 1.31 -5.03 -6.15
C LEU A 125 1.29 -5.75 -7.51
N GLY A 126 0.11 -6.17 -7.98
CA GLY A 126 -0.07 -6.93 -9.22
C GLY A 126 0.00 -8.44 -9.04
N LEU A 127 -0.09 -8.93 -7.80
CA LEU A 127 -0.10 -10.36 -7.48
C LEU A 127 -1.50 -10.94 -7.64
N ASP A 128 -1.60 -12.16 -8.15
CA ASP A 128 -2.88 -12.85 -8.24
C ASP A 128 -3.37 -13.28 -6.86
N ARG A 129 -4.67 -13.61 -6.78
CA ARG A 129 -5.32 -13.95 -5.51
C ARG A 129 -4.72 -15.20 -4.86
N LYS A 130 -4.35 -16.21 -5.64
CA LYS A 130 -3.78 -17.46 -5.10
C LYS A 130 -2.43 -17.17 -4.45
N THR A 131 -1.53 -16.51 -5.20
CA THR A 131 -0.21 -16.11 -4.69
C THR A 131 -0.33 -15.25 -3.43
N THR A 132 -1.27 -14.31 -3.42
CA THR A 132 -1.55 -13.48 -2.24
C THR A 132 -1.93 -14.31 -1.01
N MET A 133 -2.84 -15.28 -1.16
CA MET A 133 -3.24 -16.15 -0.06
C MET A 133 -2.10 -17.04 0.43
N ASP A 134 -1.27 -17.56 -0.47
CA ASP A 134 -0.12 -18.38 -0.12
C ASP A 134 0.92 -17.59 0.70
N ILE A 135 1.14 -16.31 0.37
CA ILE A 135 1.99 -15.39 1.12
C ILE A 135 1.42 -15.13 2.52
N ILE A 136 0.11 -14.84 2.62
CA ILE A 136 -0.56 -14.59 3.89
C ILE A 136 -0.48 -15.83 4.80
N GLU A 137 -0.71 -17.01 4.25
CA GLU A 137 -0.63 -18.28 5.01
C GLU A 137 0.80 -18.58 5.45
N SER A 138 1.79 -18.33 4.59
CA SER A 138 3.20 -18.46 4.96
C SER A 138 3.56 -17.55 6.14
N TYR A 139 3.07 -16.31 6.12
CA TYR A 139 3.27 -15.36 7.22
C TYR A 139 2.55 -15.80 8.51
N LYS A 140 1.30 -16.31 8.42
CA LYS A 140 0.57 -16.90 9.55
C LYS A 140 1.38 -18.01 10.21
N ASN A 141 1.93 -18.92 9.41
CA ASN A 141 2.68 -20.05 9.92
C ASN A 141 3.99 -19.63 10.59
N LEU A 142 4.67 -18.62 10.04
CA LEU A 142 5.84 -18.03 10.70
C LEU A 142 5.48 -17.40 12.05
N LYS A 143 4.37 -16.66 12.14
CA LYS A 143 3.90 -16.10 13.43
C LYS A 143 3.57 -17.16 14.47
N LYS A 144 2.98 -18.29 14.04
CA LYS A 144 2.75 -19.44 14.92
C LYS A 144 4.07 -20.01 15.43
N ILE A 145 5.08 -20.16 14.55
CA ILE A 145 6.42 -20.63 14.95
C ILE A 145 7.06 -19.68 15.97
N GLU A 146 7.02 -18.37 15.75
CA GLU A 146 7.55 -17.39 16.71
C GLU A 146 6.88 -17.50 18.08
N SER A 147 5.54 -17.62 18.09
CA SER A 147 4.76 -17.82 19.32
C SER A 147 5.12 -19.13 20.02
N SER A 148 5.25 -20.24 19.28
CA SER A 148 5.67 -21.52 19.82
C SER A 148 7.06 -21.46 20.44
N ILE A 149 8.00 -20.73 19.84
CA ILE A 149 9.35 -20.52 20.38
C ILE A 149 9.29 -19.69 21.67
N ALA A 150 8.50 -18.60 21.69
CA ALA A 150 8.33 -17.78 22.88
C ALA A 150 7.72 -18.58 24.04
N ASN A 151 6.68 -19.36 23.76
CA ASN A 151 6.04 -20.23 24.75
C ASN A 151 6.97 -21.34 25.25
N ALA A 152 7.77 -21.94 24.36
CA ALA A 152 8.76 -22.93 24.75
C ALA A 152 9.79 -22.36 25.73
N LYS A 153 10.28 -21.13 25.48
CA LYS A 153 11.19 -20.43 26.40
C LYS A 153 10.53 -20.19 27.76
N LEU A 154 9.29 -19.70 27.77
CA LEU A 154 8.53 -19.52 29.02
C LEU A 154 8.39 -20.84 29.78
N ILE A 155 8.05 -21.95 29.12
CA ILE A 155 7.93 -23.26 29.79
C ILE A 155 9.26 -23.68 30.43
N LEU A 156 10.39 -23.45 29.75
CA LEU A 156 11.71 -23.76 30.29
C LEU A 156 12.07 -22.84 31.48
N ASP A 157 11.69 -21.56 31.43
CA ASP A 157 11.85 -20.63 32.54
C ASP A 157 11.01 -21.06 33.76
N PHE A 158 9.77 -21.51 33.53
CA PHE A 158 8.91 -22.09 34.57
C PHE A 158 9.51 -23.37 35.16
N LYS A 159 10.01 -24.28 34.31
CA LYS A 159 10.73 -25.49 34.76
C LYS A 159 11.86 -25.12 35.70
N HIS A 160 12.68 -24.13 35.35
CA HIS A 160 13.81 -23.70 36.16
C HIS A 160 13.39 -22.96 37.44
N THR A 161 12.34 -22.15 37.38
CA THR A 161 11.86 -21.35 38.52
C THR A 161 11.21 -22.21 39.60
N PHE A 162 10.48 -23.24 39.18
CA PHE A 162 9.72 -24.12 40.09
C PHE A 162 10.38 -25.49 40.30
N ASP A 163 11.61 -25.67 39.83
CA ASP A 163 12.39 -26.91 39.89
C ASP A 163 11.59 -28.14 39.41
N LEU A 164 10.88 -27.99 38.28
CA LEU A 164 10.06 -29.05 37.73
C LEU A 164 10.95 -30.15 37.15
N HIS A 165 10.72 -31.38 37.57
CA HIS A 165 11.40 -32.57 37.06
C HIS A 165 10.55 -33.29 36.01
N GLY A 166 11.19 -33.81 34.96
CA GLY A 166 10.53 -34.49 33.84
C GLY A 166 11.32 -34.34 32.53
N ASP A 167 10.82 -34.96 31.46
CA ASP A 167 11.39 -34.82 30.13
C ASP A 167 10.80 -33.59 29.40
N PHE A 168 11.66 -32.62 29.12
CA PHE A 168 11.34 -31.40 28.36
C PHE A 168 12.12 -31.29 27.05
N SER A 169 12.73 -32.39 26.59
CA SER A 169 13.60 -32.42 25.40
C SER A 169 12.95 -31.84 24.15
N ALA A 170 11.65 -32.11 23.92
CA ALA A 170 10.90 -31.54 22.80
C ALA A 170 10.76 -30.01 22.89
N VAL A 171 10.53 -29.47 24.08
CA VAL A 171 10.41 -28.03 24.33
C VAL A 171 11.77 -27.35 24.14
N GLU A 172 12.84 -27.99 24.62
CA GLU A 172 14.22 -27.55 24.40
C GLU A 172 14.56 -27.49 22.91
N GLN A 173 14.17 -28.50 22.13
CA GLN A 173 14.36 -28.49 20.67
C GLN A 173 13.65 -27.32 20.00
N ILE A 174 12.36 -27.09 20.32
CA ILE A 174 11.58 -25.97 19.77
C ILE A 174 12.24 -24.62 20.12
N SER A 175 12.69 -24.44 21.36
CA SER A 175 13.34 -23.20 21.80
C SER A 175 14.64 -22.88 21.05
N ASN A 176 15.33 -23.90 20.53
CA ASN A 176 16.64 -23.80 19.88
C ASN A 176 16.57 -23.53 18.36
N VAL A 177 15.39 -23.64 17.72
CA VAL A 177 15.20 -23.45 16.27
C VAL A 177 15.65 -22.05 15.78
N CYS A 178 15.65 -21.04 16.66
CA CYS A 178 15.97 -19.65 16.31
C CYS A 178 17.46 -19.26 16.34
N LYS A 179 18.41 -20.19 16.56
CA LYS A 179 19.86 -19.84 16.57
C LYS A 179 20.46 -19.62 15.16
N THR A 180 19.70 -19.82 14.09
CA THR A 180 20.24 -19.93 12.72
C THR A 180 19.52 -19.12 11.62
N CYS A 181 18.65 -18.17 11.97
CA CYS A 181 17.99 -17.30 10.98
C CYS A 181 18.41 -15.83 11.09
#